data_AF-F1L0D2-F1
#
_entry.id   AF-F1L0D2-F1
#
_cell.length_a   1.000
_cell.length_b   1.000
_cell.length_c   1.000
_cell.angle_alpha   90.00
_cell.angle_beta   90.00
_cell.angle_gamma   90.00
#
_symmetry.space_group_name_H-M   'P 1'
#
loop_
_entity.id
_entity.type
_entity.pdbx_description
1 polymer ?
#
loop_
_entity_poly.entity_id
_entity_poly.type
_entity_poly.pdbx_seq_one_letter_code
_entity_poly.pdbx_strand_id
1 'polypeptide(L)'
;MYQRGYSGFDGESNVSYAYSSAYDERAKRNRLICYGVLMFISACIVVKIIYNYTYVETPKERSFRNALEIAYRGQMVLQTFKSDLINETWEVTDRGWVTHEDELRVYRNVFSIGENRSWLTTAKLITPTEITDFNKVTSDWPVDTRALATNYKRMLAMAPFFTETISFDENAIGNILIIGLRGGGLSNFLHGERKNLDITVAETDPIVREIAKKWFGLKENKRYRVIINDGVNVIRDRLREKKNYDVILLDSCYFGYENAICCPTKPYLDEANLQLMKESLSHKGVLAANVYALRDHDESFETVIKTYRNIFETCLVLDVMLEANKILVCYKRKIDNEDKEKEKIDKAIENIKLQFALDFWDKY
;
A
#
# COMPACT_ATOMS: atom_id res chain seq x y z
N MET A 1 74.18 11.19 81.02
CA MET A 1 73.80 9.80 81.34
C MET A 1 73.44 9.09 80.05
N TYR A 2 74.13 7.97 79.79
CA TYR A 2 73.79 6.80 78.96
C TYR A 2 72.71 6.94 77.86
N GLN A 3 73.07 6.82 76.57
CA GLN A 3 73.24 5.58 75.78
C GLN A 3 71.97 4.72 75.63
N ARG A 4 71.63 4.44 74.37
CA ARG A 4 71.24 3.15 73.75
C ARG A 4 70.81 3.50 72.31
N GLY A 5 71.43 3.02 71.24
CA GLY A 5 71.87 1.65 70.97
C GLY A 5 70.83 1.02 70.05
N TYR A 6 71.19 0.70 68.81
CA TYR A 6 71.00 -0.61 68.16
C TYR A 6 71.31 -0.54 66.66
N SER A 7 71.92 -1.63 66.23
CA SER A 7 72.48 -1.99 64.93
C SER A 7 71.44 -2.35 63.87
N GLY A 8 71.83 -2.15 62.61
CA GLY A 8 71.50 -3.07 61.51
C GLY A 8 70.60 -2.49 60.41
N PHE A 9 71.17 -2.31 59.21
CA PHE A 9 70.77 -2.98 57.96
C PHE A 9 71.48 -2.31 56.75
N ASP A 10 72.61 -2.85 56.31
CA ASP A 10 73.27 -2.47 55.04
C ASP A 10 72.58 -3.16 53.84
N GLY A 11 71.28 -2.91 53.65
CA GLY A 11 70.48 -3.54 52.58
C GLY A 11 69.45 -2.64 51.89
N GLU A 12 69.20 -1.43 52.39
CA GLU A 12 68.09 -0.60 51.89
C GLU A 12 68.44 0.31 50.71
N SER A 13 69.71 0.57 50.43
CA SER A 13 70.11 1.53 49.39
C SER A 13 69.92 1.01 47.96
N ASN A 14 70.15 -0.28 47.70
CA ASN A 14 70.00 -0.86 46.36
C ASN A 14 68.56 -1.23 45.98
N VAL A 15 67.72 -1.60 46.95
CA VAL A 15 66.30 -1.93 46.70
C VAL A 15 65.48 -0.66 46.44
N SER A 16 65.77 0.42 47.16
CA SER A 16 65.16 1.74 46.95
C SER A 16 65.47 2.34 45.56
N TYR A 17 66.72 2.26 45.11
CA TYR A 17 67.12 2.71 43.77
C TYR A 17 66.51 1.87 42.65
N ALA A 18 66.44 0.54 42.80
CA ALA A 18 65.81 -0.34 41.83
C ALA A 18 64.29 -0.08 41.70
N TYR A 19 63.60 0.12 42.83
CA TYR A 19 62.17 0.41 42.87
C TYR A 19 61.84 1.80 42.29
N SER A 20 62.68 2.81 42.60
CA SER A 20 62.60 4.16 42.03
C SER A 20 62.80 4.15 40.51
N SER A 21 63.81 3.43 40.00
CA SER A 21 64.07 3.32 38.57
C SER A 21 62.97 2.57 37.81
N ALA A 22 62.41 1.50 38.39
CA ALA A 22 61.29 0.76 37.80
C ALA A 22 59.99 1.56 37.78
N TYR A 23 59.76 2.40 38.80
CA TYR A 23 58.62 3.34 38.84
C TYR A 23 58.77 4.45 37.79
N ASP A 24 59.98 4.99 37.62
CA ASP A 24 60.30 5.98 36.58
C ASP A 24 60.19 5.41 35.16
N GLU A 25 60.66 4.18 34.93
CA GLU A 25 60.45 3.44 33.66
C GLU A 25 58.97 3.19 33.37
N ARG A 26 58.17 2.80 34.38
CA ARG A 26 56.73 2.61 34.23
C ARG A 26 56.00 3.93 33.95
N ALA A 27 56.41 5.02 34.60
CA ALA A 27 55.88 6.36 34.36
C ALA A 27 56.23 6.87 32.95
N LYS A 28 57.46 6.64 32.47
CA LYS A 28 57.88 6.91 31.09
C LYS A 28 57.06 6.11 30.09
N ARG A 29 56.89 4.80 30.32
CA ARG A 29 56.06 3.93 29.47
C ARG A 29 54.61 4.41 29.39
N ASN A 30 54.01 4.77 30.53
CA ASN A 30 52.64 5.29 30.56
C ASN A 30 52.52 6.65 29.83
N ARG A 31 53.51 7.54 29.97
CA ARG A 31 53.57 8.80 29.21
C ARG A 31 53.67 8.55 27.71
N LEU A 32 54.54 7.62 27.28
CA LEU A 32 54.65 7.22 25.87
C LEU A 32 53.34 6.65 25.32
N ILE A 33 52.63 5.84 26.10
CA ILE A 33 51.30 5.33 25.72
C ILE A 33 50.31 6.49 25.59
N CYS A 34 50.27 7.42 26.55
CA CYS A 34 49.40 8.61 26.46
C CYS A 34 49.72 9.48 25.23
N TYR A 35 51.00 9.70 24.93
CA TYR A 35 51.40 10.43 23.71
C TYR A 35 51.01 9.67 22.44
N GLY A 36 51.17 8.35 22.42
CA GLY A 36 50.72 7.50 21.30
C GLY A 36 49.21 7.59 21.06
N VAL A 37 48.41 7.54 22.13
CA VAL A 37 46.95 7.68 22.07
C VAL A 37 46.56 9.09 21.60
N LEU A 38 47.19 10.14 22.13
CA LEU A 38 46.92 11.52 21.71
C LEU A 38 47.30 11.77 20.25
N MET A 39 48.42 11.23 19.77
CA MET A 39 48.80 11.31 18.36
C MET A 39 47.82 10.55 17.46
N PHE A 40 47.36 9.36 17.89
CA PHE A 40 46.35 8.60 17.15
C PHE A 40 45.03 9.37 17.04
N ILE A 41 44.52 9.93 18.16
CA ILE A 41 43.31 10.76 18.15
C ILE A 41 43.50 11.98 17.25
N SER A 42 44.65 12.66 17.34
CA SER A 42 44.96 13.82 16.51
C SER A 42 45.01 13.45 15.02
N ALA A 43 45.61 12.32 14.67
CA ALA A 43 45.64 11.80 13.30
C ALA A 43 44.23 11.46 12.80
N CYS A 44 43.39 10.82 13.61
CA CYS A 44 41.99 10.56 13.26
C CYS A 44 41.19 11.86 13.03
N ILE A 45 41.42 12.90 13.83
CA ILE A 45 40.79 14.21 13.65
C ILE A 45 41.25 14.85 12.33
N VAL A 46 42.55 14.84 12.04
CA VAL A 46 43.09 15.39 10.78
C VAL A 46 42.54 14.66 9.56
N VAL A 47 42.51 13.31 9.59
CA VAL A 47 41.91 12.51 8.52
C VAL A 47 40.44 12.84 8.33
N LYS A 48 39.67 13.01 9.42
CA LYS A 48 38.26 13.41 9.35
C LYS A 48 38.07 14.80 8.77
N ILE A 49 38.93 15.76 9.11
CA ILE A 49 38.90 17.11 8.56
C ILE A 49 39.21 17.07 7.06
N ILE A 50 40.30 16.40 6.65
CA ILE A 50 40.66 16.26 5.23
C ILE A 50 39.51 15.60 4.47
N TYR A 51 38.98 14.48 4.97
CA TYR A 51 37.83 13.80 4.39
C TYR A 51 36.65 14.76 4.21
N ASN A 52 36.25 15.51 5.23
CA ASN A 52 35.12 16.45 5.12
C ASN A 52 35.36 17.58 4.11
N TYR A 53 36.60 18.03 3.92
CA TYR A 53 36.93 19.08 2.96
C TYR A 53 37.10 18.57 1.52
N THR A 54 37.54 17.33 1.34
CA THR A 54 37.80 16.74 0.01
C THR A 54 36.69 15.83 -0.48
N TYR A 55 35.79 15.37 0.41
CA TYR A 55 34.71 14.47 0.05
C TYR A 55 33.68 15.20 -0.82
N VAL A 56 33.50 14.66 -2.03
CA VAL A 56 32.43 15.05 -2.94
C VAL A 56 31.48 13.88 -3.01
N GLU A 57 30.29 14.06 -2.44
CA GLU A 57 29.22 13.07 -2.48
C GLU A 57 28.91 12.70 -3.93
N THR A 58 29.02 11.40 -4.26
CA THR A 58 28.68 10.90 -5.59
C THR A 58 27.17 11.06 -5.86
N PRO A 59 26.74 11.13 -7.13
CA PRO A 59 25.31 11.18 -7.46
C PRO A 59 24.50 10.05 -6.81
N LYS A 60 25.08 8.84 -6.73
CA LYS A 60 24.46 7.67 -6.07
C LYS A 60 24.30 7.88 -4.56
N GLU A 61 25.34 8.33 -3.86
CA GLU A 61 25.28 8.60 -2.42
C GLU A 61 24.29 9.72 -2.12
N ARG A 62 24.26 10.78 -2.93
CA ARG A 62 23.30 11.88 -2.81
C ARG A 62 21.87 11.41 -2.99
N SER A 63 21.63 10.61 -4.02
CA SER A 63 20.31 10.01 -4.29
C SER A 63 19.85 9.16 -3.11
N PHE A 64 20.74 8.32 -2.58
CA PHE A 64 20.43 7.49 -1.42
C PHE A 64 20.18 8.29 -0.14
N ARG A 65 20.97 9.35 0.11
CA ARG A 65 20.73 10.27 1.23
C ARG A 65 19.36 10.93 1.13
N ASN A 66 18.96 11.40 -0.05
CA ASN A 66 17.64 11.97 -0.26
C ASN A 66 16.52 10.92 -0.14
N ALA A 67 16.76 9.67 -0.57
CA ALA A 67 15.85 8.56 -0.33
C ALA A 67 15.61 8.32 1.17
N LEU A 68 16.69 8.27 1.95
CA LEU A 68 16.61 8.15 3.40
C LEU A 68 15.87 9.34 4.03
N GLU A 69 16.11 10.57 3.57
CA GLU A 69 15.37 11.75 4.03
C GLU A 69 13.85 11.59 3.84
N ILE A 70 13.41 11.12 2.67
CA ILE A 70 12.00 10.87 2.38
C ILE A 70 11.46 9.75 3.29
N ALA A 71 12.18 8.65 3.44
CA ALA A 71 11.76 7.52 4.27
C ALA A 71 11.66 7.88 5.77
N TYR A 72 12.63 8.63 6.30
CA TYR A 72 12.66 9.02 7.72
C TYR A 72 11.62 10.07 8.09
N ARG A 73 11.11 10.86 7.14
CA ARG A 73 9.97 11.76 7.39
C ARG A 73 8.70 11.01 7.77
N GLY A 74 8.63 9.70 7.51
CA GLY A 74 7.48 8.87 7.82
C GLY A 74 6.27 9.26 6.96
N GLN A 75 5.09 9.31 7.57
CA GLN A 75 3.86 9.63 6.86
C GLN A 75 3.65 11.15 6.83
N MET A 76 3.70 11.75 5.63
CA MET A 76 3.50 13.19 5.41
C MET A 76 2.11 13.48 4.89
N VAL A 77 1.38 14.38 5.56
CA VAL A 77 0.09 14.89 5.07
C VAL A 77 0.33 15.90 3.95
N LEU A 78 -0.25 15.65 2.78
CA LEU A 78 -0.16 16.53 1.61
C LEU A 78 -1.32 17.53 1.59
N GLN A 79 -2.53 17.05 1.83
CA GLN A 79 -3.74 17.87 1.80
C GLN A 79 -4.88 17.17 2.53
N THR A 80 -5.77 17.96 3.13
CA THR A 80 -7.05 17.52 3.67
C THR A 80 -8.22 18.12 2.89
N PHE A 81 -9.35 17.41 2.86
CA PHE A 81 -10.57 17.82 2.18
C PHE A 81 -11.76 17.50 3.08
N LYS A 82 -12.66 18.47 3.26
CA LYS A 82 -13.88 18.26 4.02
C LYS A 82 -15.01 17.85 3.09
N SER A 83 -15.73 16.79 3.44
CA SER A 83 -16.95 16.43 2.70
C SER A 83 -18.14 17.22 3.22
N ASP A 84 -19.05 17.57 2.31
CA ASP A 84 -20.37 18.13 2.66
C ASP A 84 -21.43 17.03 2.84
N LEU A 85 -21.15 15.78 2.44
CA LEU A 85 -22.09 14.66 2.48
C LEU A 85 -21.90 13.76 3.69
N ILE A 86 -20.68 13.68 4.21
CA ILE A 86 -20.33 12.91 5.39
C ILE A 86 -19.63 13.80 6.41
N ASN A 87 -19.81 13.53 7.70
CA ASN A 87 -19.14 14.27 8.77
C ASN A 87 -17.70 13.76 8.99
N GLU A 88 -16.95 13.61 7.90
CA GLU A 88 -15.59 13.10 7.90
C GLU A 88 -14.68 14.02 7.06
N THR A 89 -13.38 14.00 7.37
CA THR A 89 -12.35 14.70 6.61
C THR A 89 -11.48 13.70 5.87
N TRP A 90 -11.35 13.88 4.57
CA TRP A 90 -10.43 13.09 3.76
C TRP A 90 -9.00 13.64 3.92
N GLU A 91 -8.03 12.75 4.06
CA GLU A 91 -6.61 13.11 4.23
C GLU A 91 -5.76 12.35 3.21
N VAL A 92 -5.03 13.09 2.38
CA VAL A 92 -4.06 12.53 1.43
C VAL A 92 -2.66 12.62 2.02
N THR A 93 -1.94 11.51 2.04
CA THR A 93 -0.59 11.43 2.61
C THR A 93 0.35 10.64 1.72
N ASP A 94 1.63 10.95 1.74
CA ASP A 94 2.68 10.08 1.21
C ASP A 94 3.43 9.40 2.35
N ARG A 95 3.85 8.15 2.14
CA ARG A 95 4.73 7.41 3.05
C ARG A 95 5.79 6.67 2.25
N GLY A 96 7.06 6.90 2.58
CA GLY A 96 8.21 6.23 1.97
C GLY A 96 8.90 5.25 2.91
N TRP A 97 9.56 4.24 2.34
CA TRP A 97 10.55 3.40 3.03
C TRP A 97 11.62 2.95 2.04
N VAL A 98 12.82 2.68 2.57
CA VAL A 98 13.92 2.10 1.80
C VAL A 98 13.94 0.60 2.04
N THR A 99 14.00 -0.18 0.97
CA THR A 99 14.06 -1.66 1.03
C THR A 99 15.44 -2.15 1.45
N HIS A 100 15.56 -3.45 1.70
CA HIS A 100 16.86 -4.10 1.92
C HIS A 100 17.82 -4.03 0.72
N GLU A 101 17.33 -3.65 -0.46
CA GLU A 101 18.11 -3.49 -1.69
C GLU A 101 18.47 -2.02 -1.97
N ASP A 102 18.35 -1.16 -0.95
CA ASP A 102 18.63 0.29 -1.00
C ASP A 102 17.71 1.07 -1.98
N GLU A 103 16.53 0.53 -2.28
CA GLU A 103 15.53 1.19 -3.15
C GLU A 103 14.47 1.92 -2.34
N LEU A 104 14.17 3.17 -2.70
CA LEU A 104 13.05 3.91 -2.13
C LEU A 104 11.73 3.50 -2.78
N ARG A 105 10.76 3.11 -1.96
CA ARG A 105 9.36 2.97 -2.36
C ARG A 105 8.51 3.99 -1.64
N VAL A 106 7.65 4.68 -2.38
CA VAL A 106 6.73 5.69 -1.83
C VAL A 106 5.32 5.36 -2.25
N TYR A 107 4.40 5.43 -1.30
CA TYR A 107 2.99 5.17 -1.52
C TYR A 107 2.17 6.36 -1.07
N ARG A 108 1.25 6.76 -1.94
CA ARG A 108 0.23 7.75 -1.66
C ARG A 108 -1.01 7.08 -1.13
N ASN A 109 -1.53 7.62 -0.05
CA ASN A 109 -2.66 7.09 0.67
C ASN A 109 -3.75 8.13 0.79
N VAL A 110 -5.00 7.69 0.75
CA VAL A 110 -6.15 8.49 1.18
C VAL A 110 -6.82 7.79 2.35
N PHE A 111 -7.05 8.57 3.39
CA PHE A 111 -7.74 8.19 4.61
C PHE A 111 -9.04 8.97 4.73
N SER A 112 -10.01 8.40 5.43
CA SER A 112 -11.07 9.19 6.04
C SER A 112 -10.78 9.36 7.52
N ILE A 113 -11.01 10.57 8.04
CA ILE A 113 -10.84 10.99 9.42
C ILE A 113 -12.22 11.38 9.95
N GLY A 114 -12.89 10.42 10.58
CA GLY A 114 -14.11 10.62 11.37
C GLY A 114 -13.83 10.37 12.85
N GLU A 115 -14.67 9.58 13.52
CA GLU A 115 -14.36 9.05 14.85
C GLU A 115 -13.09 8.19 14.86
N ASN A 116 -12.88 7.45 13.77
CA ASN A 116 -11.69 6.63 13.54
C ASN A 116 -11.03 7.01 12.21
N ARG A 117 -9.70 6.94 12.19
CA ARG A 117 -8.91 7.08 10.97
C ARG A 117 -8.95 5.78 10.18
N SER A 118 -9.61 5.79 9.03
CA SER A 118 -9.80 4.60 8.19
C SER A 118 -8.97 4.67 6.92
N TRP A 119 -8.22 3.61 6.63
CA TRP A 119 -7.38 3.51 5.44
C TRP A 119 -8.21 3.08 4.23
N LEU A 120 -8.21 3.88 3.16
CA LEU A 120 -9.16 3.65 2.05
C LEU A 120 -8.47 3.21 0.77
N THR A 121 -7.43 3.90 0.34
CA THR A 121 -6.69 3.54 -0.88
C THR A 121 -5.23 3.87 -0.72
N THR A 122 -4.39 2.94 -1.20
CA THR A 122 -2.96 3.06 -1.37
C THR A 122 -2.66 3.01 -2.86
N ALA A 123 -1.79 3.88 -3.34
CA ALA A 123 -1.27 3.89 -4.70
C ALA A 123 0.25 4.04 -4.69
N LYS A 124 0.96 3.23 -5.47
CA LYS A 124 2.41 3.30 -5.60
C LYS A 124 2.78 4.55 -6.40
N LEU A 125 3.80 5.28 -5.99
CA LEU A 125 4.39 6.35 -6.78
C LEU A 125 5.53 5.80 -7.63
N ILE A 126 5.72 6.38 -8.82
CA ILE A 126 6.88 6.10 -9.66
C ILE A 126 8.06 6.86 -9.06
N THR A 127 8.90 6.14 -8.31
CA THR A 127 10.12 6.70 -7.74
C THR A 127 11.11 7.08 -8.86
N PRO A 128 11.67 8.31 -8.85
CA PRO A 128 12.74 8.69 -9.77
C PRO A 128 13.96 7.77 -9.63
N THR A 129 14.62 7.48 -10.74
CA THR A 129 15.87 6.69 -10.75
C THR A 129 17.01 7.38 -10.00
N GLU A 130 17.03 8.71 -9.99
CA GLU A 130 17.97 9.54 -9.22
C GLU A 130 17.19 10.64 -8.48
N ILE A 131 17.41 10.73 -7.17
CA ILE A 131 16.72 11.69 -6.30
C ILE A 131 17.67 12.85 -5.96
N THR A 132 17.30 14.04 -6.39
CA THR A 132 18.04 15.28 -6.16
C THR A 132 17.21 16.23 -5.32
N ASP A 133 17.82 17.31 -4.83
CA ASP A 133 17.08 18.35 -4.10
C ASP A 133 15.98 19.02 -4.95
N PHE A 134 16.05 18.91 -6.27
CA PHE A 134 15.07 19.48 -7.20
C PHE A 134 13.86 18.58 -7.46
N ASN A 135 13.96 17.28 -7.20
CA ASN A 135 12.88 16.32 -7.49
C ASN A 135 12.46 15.48 -6.28
N LYS A 136 13.00 15.71 -5.07
CA LYS A 136 12.64 14.95 -3.86
C LYS A 136 11.26 15.26 -3.27
N VAL A 137 10.50 16.17 -3.88
CA VAL A 137 9.15 16.54 -3.45
C VAL A 137 8.15 15.50 -3.97
N THR A 138 7.69 14.61 -3.09
CA THR A 138 6.87 13.44 -3.49
C THR A 138 5.47 13.80 -3.98
N SER A 139 4.93 14.98 -3.62
CA SER A 139 3.63 15.47 -4.15
C SER A 139 3.62 15.54 -5.67
N ASP A 140 4.77 15.77 -6.28
CA ASP A 140 4.94 15.97 -7.71
C ASP A 140 5.17 14.63 -8.46
N TRP A 141 5.35 13.54 -7.71
CA TRP A 141 5.64 12.24 -8.31
C TRP A 141 4.37 11.62 -8.89
N PRO A 142 4.47 11.06 -10.11
CA PRO A 142 3.33 10.43 -10.74
C PRO A 142 2.96 9.13 -10.03
N VAL A 143 1.66 8.87 -9.96
CA VAL A 143 1.12 7.61 -9.48
C VAL A 143 1.29 6.54 -10.54
N ASP A 144 1.77 5.37 -10.13
CA ASP A 144 1.75 4.17 -10.97
C ASP A 144 0.32 3.61 -11.04
N THR A 145 -0.41 4.01 -12.07
CA THR A 145 -1.79 3.56 -12.30
C THR A 145 -1.90 2.09 -12.68
N ARG A 146 -0.78 1.40 -12.93
CA ARG A 146 -0.75 -0.04 -13.22
C ARG A 146 -0.42 -0.89 -11.99
N ALA A 147 -0.11 -0.26 -10.86
CA ALA A 147 0.09 -0.96 -9.61
C ALA A 147 -1.21 -0.99 -8.78
N LEU A 148 -1.61 -2.18 -8.34
CA LEU A 148 -2.61 -2.37 -7.30
C LEU A 148 -1.92 -2.78 -6.01
N ALA A 149 -2.16 -2.02 -4.94
CA ALA A 149 -1.48 -2.21 -3.66
C ALA A 149 -2.06 -3.34 -2.78
N THR A 150 -3.33 -3.72 -2.98
CA THR A 150 -4.01 -4.73 -2.14
C THR A 150 -4.42 -5.94 -2.96
N ASN A 151 -4.40 -7.12 -2.35
CA ASN A 151 -4.69 -8.40 -3.01
C ASN A 151 -6.16 -8.50 -3.40
N TYR A 152 -7.09 -8.01 -2.58
CA TYR A 152 -8.51 -8.03 -2.94
C TYR A 152 -8.77 -7.17 -4.19
N LYS A 153 -8.12 -6.01 -4.33
CA LYS A 153 -8.29 -5.16 -5.54
C LYS A 153 -7.73 -5.86 -6.76
N ARG A 154 -6.61 -6.58 -6.63
CA ARG A 154 -6.06 -7.42 -7.71
C ARG A 154 -7.08 -8.47 -8.12
N MET A 155 -7.65 -9.22 -7.18
CA MET A 155 -8.66 -10.23 -7.50
C MET A 155 -9.93 -9.62 -8.10
N LEU A 156 -10.40 -8.49 -7.58
CA LEU A 156 -11.58 -7.80 -8.11
C LEU A 156 -11.34 -7.24 -9.52
N ALA A 157 -10.16 -6.68 -9.80
CA ALA A 157 -9.75 -6.24 -11.13
C ALA A 157 -9.63 -7.41 -12.12
N MET A 158 -9.30 -8.60 -11.63
CA MET A 158 -9.08 -9.79 -12.45
C MET A 158 -10.35 -10.59 -12.70
N ALA A 159 -11.40 -10.36 -11.91
CA ALA A 159 -12.69 -11.04 -12.05
C ALA A 159 -13.31 -11.02 -13.45
N PRO A 160 -13.28 -9.92 -14.22
CA PRO A 160 -13.73 -9.93 -15.60
C PRO A 160 -13.08 -11.02 -16.47
N PHE A 161 -11.79 -11.28 -16.23
CA PHE A 161 -10.96 -12.11 -17.09
C PHE A 161 -10.96 -13.58 -16.67
N PHE A 162 -10.79 -13.89 -15.38
CA PHE A 162 -10.82 -15.29 -14.93
C PHE A 162 -12.21 -15.94 -15.03
N THR A 163 -13.27 -15.13 -15.06
CA THR A 163 -14.64 -15.61 -15.35
C THR A 163 -14.93 -15.73 -16.85
N GLU A 164 -13.95 -15.37 -17.69
CA GLU A 164 -14.06 -15.31 -19.16
C GLU A 164 -15.21 -14.41 -19.66
N THR A 165 -15.69 -13.50 -18.82
CA THR A 165 -16.70 -12.49 -19.21
C THR A 165 -16.08 -11.49 -20.19
N ILE A 166 -14.81 -11.16 -19.98
CA ILE A 166 -13.99 -10.34 -20.86
C ILE A 166 -12.76 -11.16 -21.26
N SER A 167 -12.42 -11.14 -22.54
CA SER A 167 -11.21 -11.82 -23.06
C SER A 167 -9.93 -11.21 -22.49
N PHE A 168 -8.87 -12.02 -22.39
CA PHE A 168 -7.53 -11.55 -22.03
C PHE A 168 -6.84 -10.73 -23.13
N ASP A 169 -7.38 -10.72 -24.35
CA ASP A 169 -6.84 -9.94 -25.48
C ASP A 169 -6.65 -8.45 -25.11
N GLU A 170 -5.56 -7.84 -25.55
CA GLU A 170 -5.29 -6.41 -25.35
C GLU A 170 -6.41 -5.51 -25.90
N ASN A 171 -7.07 -5.96 -26.97
CA ASN A 171 -8.15 -5.26 -27.65
C ASN A 171 -9.53 -5.63 -27.10
N ALA A 172 -9.62 -6.42 -26.03
CA ALA A 172 -10.88 -6.83 -25.45
C ALA A 172 -11.80 -5.63 -25.14
N ILE A 173 -13.06 -5.77 -25.53
CA ILE A 173 -14.12 -4.79 -25.30
C ILE A 173 -15.01 -5.32 -24.19
N GLY A 174 -15.44 -4.45 -23.29
CA GLY A 174 -16.41 -4.79 -22.26
C GLY A 174 -16.93 -3.55 -21.55
N ASN A 175 -18.18 -3.62 -21.10
CA ASN A 175 -18.84 -2.56 -20.34
C ASN A 175 -18.76 -2.90 -18.86
N ILE A 176 -18.04 -2.09 -18.09
CA ILE A 176 -17.81 -2.32 -16.66
C ILE A 176 -18.46 -1.21 -15.85
N LEU A 177 -19.28 -1.59 -14.88
CA LEU A 177 -19.69 -0.71 -13.78
C LEU A 177 -18.80 -0.99 -12.56
N ILE A 178 -18.26 0.05 -11.96
CA ILE A 178 -17.58 -0.02 -10.67
C ILE A 178 -18.38 0.82 -9.68
N ILE A 179 -18.74 0.26 -8.54
CA ILE A 179 -19.46 0.97 -7.48
C ILE A 179 -18.47 1.24 -6.34
N GLY A 180 -18.18 2.53 -6.11
CA GLY A 180 -17.14 3.02 -5.22
C GLY A 180 -15.88 3.42 -5.99
N LEU A 181 -15.51 4.71 -5.94
CA LEU A 181 -14.29 5.21 -6.58
C LEU A 181 -13.10 5.15 -5.62
N ARG A 182 -13.24 5.70 -4.41
CA ARG A 182 -12.14 5.99 -3.49
C ARG A 182 -11.00 6.74 -4.20
N GLY A 183 -9.74 6.32 -4.04
CA GLY A 183 -8.60 6.89 -4.78
C GLY A 183 -8.53 6.41 -6.25
N GLY A 184 -9.50 5.67 -6.77
CA GLY A 184 -9.53 5.27 -8.18
C GLY A 184 -8.59 4.13 -8.56
N GLY A 185 -7.87 3.50 -7.63
CA GLY A 185 -6.88 2.46 -7.94
C GLY A 185 -7.40 1.32 -8.84
N LEU A 186 -8.58 0.77 -8.51
CA LEU A 186 -9.22 -0.30 -9.29
C LEU A 186 -9.56 0.14 -10.72
N SER A 187 -10.17 1.32 -10.86
CA SER A 187 -10.64 1.81 -12.16
C SER A 187 -9.51 2.34 -13.04
N ASN A 188 -8.50 3.00 -12.44
CA ASN A 188 -7.27 3.41 -13.11
C ASN A 188 -6.49 2.21 -13.65
N PHE A 189 -6.37 1.14 -12.86
CA PHE A 189 -5.70 -0.09 -13.27
C PHE A 189 -6.38 -0.70 -14.50
N LEU A 190 -7.70 -0.95 -14.43
CA LEU A 190 -8.45 -1.53 -15.55
C LEU A 190 -8.33 -0.66 -16.82
N HIS A 191 -8.41 0.67 -16.66
CA HIS A 191 -8.27 1.59 -17.78
C HIS A 191 -6.86 1.57 -18.40
N GLY A 192 -5.82 1.47 -17.56
CA GLY A 192 -4.43 1.41 -17.97
C GLY A 192 -4.02 0.10 -18.64
N GLU A 193 -4.67 -1.01 -18.25
CA GLU A 193 -4.42 -2.36 -18.74
C GLU A 193 -5.17 -2.71 -20.02
N ARG A 194 -6.40 -2.21 -20.22
CA ARG A 194 -7.21 -2.49 -21.42
C ARG A 194 -7.87 -1.22 -21.93
N LYS A 195 -7.35 -0.71 -23.06
CA LYS A 195 -7.73 0.59 -23.64
C LYS A 195 -9.17 0.64 -24.17
N ASN A 196 -9.78 -0.51 -24.43
CA ASN A 196 -11.09 -0.65 -25.07
C ASN A 196 -12.24 -0.97 -24.09
N LEU A 197 -11.96 -1.05 -22.78
CA LEU A 197 -13.01 -1.16 -21.77
C LEU A 197 -13.78 0.15 -21.65
N ASP A 198 -15.12 0.07 -21.60
CA ASP A 198 -16.00 1.18 -21.24
C ASP A 198 -16.32 1.12 -19.74
N ILE A 199 -15.60 1.92 -18.95
CA ILE A 199 -15.64 1.91 -17.49
C ILE A 199 -16.49 3.08 -17.00
N THR A 200 -17.58 2.74 -16.31
CA THR A 200 -18.39 3.69 -15.54
C THR A 200 -18.13 3.46 -14.06
N VAL A 201 -17.76 4.50 -13.33
CA VAL A 201 -17.65 4.45 -11.87
C VAL A 201 -18.80 5.25 -11.25
N ALA A 202 -19.54 4.65 -10.33
CA ALA A 202 -20.51 5.35 -9.50
C ALA A 202 -19.84 5.76 -8.17
N GLU A 203 -19.88 7.05 -7.86
CA GLU A 203 -19.34 7.64 -6.64
C GLU A 203 -20.36 8.64 -6.09
N THR A 204 -20.59 8.67 -4.79
CA THR A 204 -21.57 9.57 -4.19
C THR A 204 -20.94 10.91 -3.83
N ASP A 205 -19.70 10.93 -3.37
CA ASP A 205 -19.03 12.13 -2.89
C ASP A 205 -18.21 12.82 -4.01
N PRO A 206 -18.59 14.04 -4.44
CA PRO A 206 -17.83 14.77 -5.45
C PRO A 206 -16.38 15.06 -5.03
N ILE A 207 -16.10 15.20 -3.73
CA ILE A 207 -14.75 15.42 -3.21
C ILE A 207 -13.85 14.20 -3.46
N VAL A 208 -14.40 12.99 -3.42
CA VAL A 208 -13.64 11.77 -3.72
C VAL A 208 -13.16 11.76 -5.16
N ARG A 209 -13.99 12.21 -6.11
CA ARG A 209 -13.57 12.38 -7.51
C ARG A 209 -12.51 13.46 -7.67
N GLU A 210 -12.62 14.57 -6.93
CA GLU A 210 -11.59 15.63 -6.93
C GLU A 210 -10.24 15.08 -6.45
N ILE A 211 -10.24 14.38 -5.30
CA ILE A 211 -9.05 13.75 -4.74
C ILE A 211 -8.44 12.77 -5.74
N ALA A 212 -9.26 11.89 -6.33
CA ALA A 212 -8.78 10.90 -7.29
C ALA A 212 -8.12 11.56 -8.52
N LYS A 213 -8.68 12.67 -9.02
CA LYS A 213 -8.08 13.45 -10.12
C LYS A 213 -6.78 14.10 -9.74
N LYS A 214 -6.77 14.82 -8.60
CA LYS A 214 -5.63 15.63 -8.19
C LYS A 214 -4.45 14.77 -7.74
N TRP A 215 -4.73 13.71 -7.01
CA TRP A 215 -3.71 12.98 -6.25
C TRP A 215 -3.46 11.56 -6.73
N PHE A 216 -4.43 10.92 -7.39
CA PHE A 216 -4.36 9.49 -7.74
C PHE A 216 -4.35 9.20 -9.25
N GLY A 217 -4.20 10.23 -10.08
CA GLY A 217 -4.03 10.05 -11.53
C GLY A 217 -5.29 9.66 -12.29
N LEU A 218 -6.48 9.86 -11.73
CA LEU A 218 -7.75 9.67 -12.44
C LEU A 218 -7.81 10.59 -13.68
N LYS A 219 -7.90 9.97 -14.86
CA LYS A 219 -7.99 10.66 -16.16
C LYS A 219 -9.23 10.20 -16.92
N GLU A 220 -10.35 10.87 -16.65
CA GLU A 220 -11.60 10.59 -17.35
C GLU A 220 -11.52 10.90 -18.85
N ASN A 221 -12.25 10.12 -19.63
CA ASN A 221 -12.41 10.27 -21.07
C ASN A 221 -13.73 9.61 -21.53
N LYS A 222 -13.93 9.46 -22.84
CA LYS A 222 -15.17 8.88 -23.40
C LYS A 222 -15.45 7.45 -22.92
N ARG A 223 -14.43 6.67 -22.58
CA ARG A 223 -14.53 5.26 -22.14
C ARG A 223 -14.18 5.06 -20.66
N TYR A 224 -13.89 6.13 -19.93
CA TYR A 224 -13.64 6.07 -18.50
C TYR A 224 -14.23 7.29 -17.83
N ARG A 225 -15.34 7.12 -17.11
CA ARG A 225 -16.11 8.23 -16.53
C ARG A 225 -16.53 7.92 -15.10
N VAL A 226 -16.54 8.97 -14.28
CA VAL A 226 -17.09 8.94 -12.92
C VAL A 226 -18.42 9.70 -12.94
N ILE A 227 -19.48 9.00 -12.57
CA ILE A 227 -20.82 9.56 -12.36
C ILE A 227 -20.97 9.83 -10.87
N ILE A 228 -21.17 11.11 -10.52
CA ILE A 228 -21.49 11.51 -9.15
C ILE A 228 -22.97 11.22 -8.89
N ASN A 229 -23.29 10.02 -8.44
CA ASN A 229 -24.63 9.56 -8.10
C ASN A 229 -24.54 8.26 -7.28
N ASP A 230 -25.64 7.93 -6.59
CA ASP A 230 -25.80 6.63 -5.97
C ASP A 230 -25.73 5.50 -7.01
N GLY A 231 -25.00 4.42 -6.68
CA GLY A 231 -24.77 3.31 -7.61
C GLY A 231 -26.05 2.61 -8.06
N VAL A 232 -27.08 2.54 -7.22
CA VAL A 232 -28.37 1.96 -7.59
C VAL A 232 -29.07 2.86 -8.61
N ASN A 233 -28.95 4.18 -8.48
CA ASN A 233 -29.50 5.11 -9.48
C ASN A 233 -28.78 4.99 -10.83
N VAL A 234 -27.45 4.86 -10.84
CA VAL A 234 -26.68 4.61 -12.07
C VAL A 234 -27.17 3.33 -12.77
N ILE A 235 -27.46 2.28 -12.01
CA ILE A 235 -28.04 1.03 -12.53
C ILE A 235 -29.43 1.27 -13.12
N ARG A 236 -30.31 1.97 -12.42
CA ARG A 236 -31.66 2.29 -12.90
C ARG A 236 -31.63 3.10 -14.21
N ASP A 237 -30.70 4.03 -14.33
CA ASP A 237 -30.54 4.83 -15.55
C ASP A 237 -30.05 3.96 -16.71
N ARG A 238 -29.08 3.07 -16.47
CA ARG A 238 -28.61 2.10 -17.47
C ARG A 238 -29.73 1.20 -17.98
N LEU A 239 -30.58 0.70 -17.08
CA LEU A 239 -31.75 -0.11 -17.42
C LEU A 239 -32.76 0.67 -18.26
N ARG A 240 -33.02 1.95 -17.92
CA ARG A 240 -33.88 2.84 -18.72
C ARG A 240 -33.34 3.07 -20.13
N GLU A 241 -32.02 3.12 -20.29
CA GLU A 241 -31.35 3.18 -21.59
C GLU A 241 -31.42 1.87 -22.39
N LYS A 242 -32.00 0.79 -21.83
CA LYS A 242 -32.01 -0.56 -22.41
C LYS A 242 -30.60 -1.07 -22.75
N LYS A 243 -29.62 -0.70 -21.92
CA LYS A 243 -28.25 -1.18 -22.00
C LYS A 243 -27.93 -2.05 -20.80
N ASN A 244 -26.89 -2.87 -20.95
CA ASN A 244 -26.40 -3.73 -19.90
C ASN A 244 -24.92 -3.46 -19.61
N TYR A 245 -24.45 -3.98 -18.48
CA TYR A 245 -23.04 -4.13 -18.15
C TYR A 245 -22.63 -5.57 -18.35
N ASP A 246 -21.41 -5.79 -18.82
CA ASP A 246 -20.82 -7.13 -18.86
C ASP A 246 -20.32 -7.50 -17.47
N VAL A 247 -19.77 -6.52 -16.73
CA VAL A 247 -19.29 -6.74 -15.37
C VAL A 247 -19.75 -5.62 -14.44
N ILE A 248 -20.17 -6.00 -13.24
CA ILE A 248 -20.32 -5.08 -12.11
C ILE A 248 -19.29 -5.45 -11.05
N LEU A 249 -18.40 -4.51 -10.71
CA LEU A 249 -17.45 -4.61 -9.61
C LEU A 249 -17.96 -3.78 -8.43
N LEU A 250 -18.35 -4.45 -7.35
CA LEU A 250 -18.87 -3.81 -6.16
C LEU A 250 -17.76 -3.67 -5.11
N ASP A 251 -17.31 -2.44 -4.89
CA ASP A 251 -16.32 -2.07 -3.86
C ASP A 251 -16.89 -0.96 -2.96
N SER A 252 -18.12 -1.10 -2.49
CA SER A 252 -18.72 -0.16 -1.54
C SER A 252 -18.58 -0.68 -0.11
N CYS A 253 -17.92 0.07 0.78
CA CYS A 253 -17.78 -0.33 2.18
C CYS A 253 -17.96 0.83 3.14
N TYR A 254 -18.50 0.53 4.32
CA TYR A 254 -18.46 1.43 5.46
C TYR A 254 -17.06 1.50 6.07
N PHE A 255 -16.82 2.58 6.81
CA PHE A 255 -15.61 2.80 7.58
C PHE A 255 -15.95 2.68 9.08
N GLY A 256 -15.00 2.21 9.88
CA GLY A 256 -15.17 2.06 11.33
C GLY A 256 -15.83 0.75 11.79
N TYR A 257 -16.05 0.64 13.10
CA TYR A 257 -16.41 -0.59 13.81
C TYR A 257 -17.92 -0.76 14.08
N GLU A 258 -18.75 0.14 13.58
CA GLU A 258 -20.19 0.15 13.86
C GLU A 258 -20.92 -1.02 13.20
N ASN A 259 -20.54 -1.35 11.97
CA ASN A 259 -21.19 -2.38 11.17
C ASN A 259 -20.37 -3.68 11.23
N ALA A 260 -21.04 -4.81 11.52
CA ALA A 260 -20.39 -6.12 11.50
C ALA A 260 -19.93 -6.49 10.07
N ILE A 261 -20.81 -6.26 9.09
CA ILE A 261 -20.52 -6.33 7.66
C ILE A 261 -20.08 -4.93 7.21
N CYS A 262 -18.82 -4.80 6.80
CA CYS A 262 -18.29 -3.53 6.31
C CYS A 262 -18.46 -3.42 4.80
N CYS A 263 -18.18 -4.51 4.07
CA CYS A 263 -18.39 -4.62 2.64
C CYS A 263 -19.28 -5.83 2.33
N PRO A 264 -20.35 -5.70 1.53
CA PRO A 264 -20.80 -4.45 0.92
C PRO A 264 -21.64 -3.58 1.88
N THR A 265 -21.86 -2.31 1.55
CA THR A 265 -22.77 -1.42 2.31
C THR A 265 -24.24 -1.85 2.22
N LYS A 266 -25.08 -1.43 3.18
CA LYS A 266 -26.50 -1.86 3.32
C LYS A 266 -27.34 -1.79 2.03
N PRO A 267 -27.25 -0.74 1.18
CA PRO A 267 -28.03 -0.70 -0.06
C PRO A 267 -27.78 -1.89 -1.00
N TYR A 268 -26.62 -2.54 -0.91
CA TYR A 268 -26.24 -3.70 -1.72
C TYR A 268 -26.39 -5.04 -0.97
N LEU A 269 -27.15 -5.02 0.13
CA LEU A 269 -27.72 -6.20 0.79
C LEU A 269 -29.25 -6.24 0.64
N ASP A 270 -29.86 -5.18 0.09
CA ASP A 270 -31.28 -5.14 -0.22
C ASP A 270 -31.59 -6.00 -1.46
N GLU A 271 -32.51 -6.94 -1.32
CA GLU A 271 -32.85 -7.90 -2.39
C GLU A 271 -33.37 -7.22 -3.65
N ALA A 272 -34.16 -6.13 -3.52
CA ALA A 272 -34.68 -5.41 -4.68
C ALA A 272 -33.56 -4.70 -5.45
N ASN A 273 -32.60 -4.10 -4.75
CA ASN A 273 -31.42 -3.52 -5.38
C ASN A 273 -30.51 -4.58 -6.02
N LEU A 274 -30.32 -5.73 -5.38
CA LEU A 274 -29.58 -6.85 -5.96
C LEU A 274 -30.26 -7.40 -7.23
N GLN A 275 -31.59 -7.45 -7.24
CA GLN A 275 -32.35 -7.82 -8.43
C GLN A 275 -32.11 -6.83 -9.58
N LEU A 276 -32.09 -5.51 -9.30
CA LEU A 276 -31.71 -4.50 -10.30
C LEU A 276 -30.28 -4.71 -10.83
N MET A 277 -29.32 -5.04 -9.95
CA MET A 277 -27.95 -5.36 -10.36
C MET A 277 -27.93 -6.56 -11.32
N LYS A 278 -28.60 -7.66 -10.97
CA LYS A 278 -28.72 -8.86 -11.82
C LYS A 278 -29.38 -8.55 -13.17
N GLU A 279 -30.44 -7.76 -13.17
CA GLU A 279 -31.15 -7.37 -14.40
C GLU A 279 -30.27 -6.51 -15.32
N SER A 280 -29.44 -5.65 -14.74
CA SER A 280 -28.53 -4.78 -15.50
C SER A 280 -27.32 -5.49 -16.11
N LEU A 281 -27.02 -6.72 -15.71
CA LEU A 281 -25.97 -7.54 -16.34
C LEU A 281 -26.38 -8.08 -17.73
N SER A 282 -25.42 -8.27 -18.63
CA SER A 282 -25.63 -9.01 -19.87
C SER A 282 -25.86 -10.49 -19.59
N HIS A 283 -26.33 -11.28 -20.57
CA HIS A 283 -26.66 -12.71 -20.35
C HIS A 283 -25.48 -13.53 -19.78
N LYS A 284 -24.25 -13.19 -20.19
CA LYS A 284 -23.01 -13.81 -19.69
C LYS A 284 -22.34 -12.99 -18.59
N GLY A 285 -22.99 -11.93 -18.12
CA GLY A 285 -22.40 -10.97 -17.21
C GLY A 285 -22.20 -11.51 -15.80
N VAL A 286 -21.25 -10.89 -15.11
CA VAL A 286 -20.82 -11.25 -13.76
C VAL A 286 -20.88 -10.03 -12.84
N LEU A 287 -21.31 -10.27 -11.60
CA LEU A 287 -21.08 -9.39 -10.48
C LEU A 287 -19.92 -9.96 -9.66
N ALA A 288 -18.92 -9.15 -9.38
CA ALA A 288 -17.88 -9.47 -8.40
C ALA A 288 -17.91 -8.43 -7.27
N ALA A 289 -18.00 -8.88 -6.03
CA ALA A 289 -18.10 -8.02 -4.87
C ALA A 289 -16.95 -8.26 -3.90
N ASN A 290 -16.37 -7.17 -3.39
CA ASN A 290 -15.54 -7.20 -2.20
C ASN A 290 -16.42 -7.45 -0.98
N VAL A 291 -16.10 -8.49 -0.21
CA VAL A 291 -16.79 -8.83 1.03
C VAL A 291 -15.79 -8.77 2.18
N TYR A 292 -16.14 -8.03 3.23
CA TYR A 292 -15.29 -7.84 4.41
C TYR A 292 -16.17 -7.65 5.64
N ALA A 293 -15.88 -8.42 6.68
CA ALA A 293 -16.56 -8.36 7.96
C ALA A 293 -15.54 -8.18 9.09
N LEU A 294 -15.84 -7.26 10.02
CA LEU A 294 -14.99 -6.98 11.19
C LEU A 294 -15.38 -7.83 12.42
N ARG A 295 -16.67 -8.14 12.57
CA ARG A 295 -17.22 -8.87 13.72
C ARG A 295 -18.02 -10.06 13.25
N ASP A 296 -18.11 -11.07 14.12
CA ASP A 296 -18.86 -12.31 13.88
C ASP A 296 -18.55 -12.86 12.49
N HIS A 297 -17.25 -12.91 12.19
CA HIS A 297 -16.70 -12.96 10.84
C HIS A 297 -17.45 -13.98 9.98
N ASP A 298 -17.52 -15.22 10.42
CA ASP A 298 -18.14 -16.31 9.66
C ASP A 298 -19.65 -16.11 9.47
N GLU A 299 -20.39 -15.67 10.50
CA GLU A 299 -21.84 -15.41 10.40
C GLU A 299 -22.15 -14.23 9.47
N SER A 300 -21.35 -13.16 9.56
CA SER A 300 -21.44 -11.99 8.70
C SER A 300 -21.16 -12.36 7.24
N PHE A 301 -20.13 -13.16 6.96
CA PHE A 301 -19.86 -13.67 5.61
C PHE A 301 -21.01 -14.53 5.09
N GLU A 302 -21.50 -15.48 5.89
CA GLU A 302 -22.63 -16.33 5.53
C GLU A 302 -23.90 -15.53 5.23
N THR A 303 -24.15 -14.46 5.98
CA THR A 303 -25.30 -13.57 5.74
C THR A 303 -25.21 -12.92 4.36
N VAL A 304 -24.04 -12.36 4.01
CA VAL A 304 -23.82 -11.76 2.69
C VAL A 304 -23.98 -12.82 1.59
N ILE A 305 -23.31 -13.97 1.74
CA ILE A 305 -23.33 -15.03 0.73
C ILE A 305 -24.75 -15.54 0.48
N LYS A 306 -25.54 -15.79 1.55
CA LYS A 306 -26.93 -16.23 1.43
C LYS A 306 -27.81 -15.20 0.72
N THR A 307 -27.66 -13.92 1.07
CA THR A 307 -28.42 -12.83 0.44
C THR A 307 -28.20 -12.80 -1.07
N TYR A 308 -26.95 -12.94 -1.51
CA TYR A 308 -26.63 -12.96 -2.95
C TYR A 308 -27.10 -14.25 -3.64
N ARG A 309 -26.98 -15.41 -2.99
CA ARG A 309 -27.46 -16.70 -3.51
C ARG A 309 -28.99 -16.79 -3.63
N ASN A 310 -29.74 -16.01 -2.87
CA ASN A 310 -31.19 -15.89 -3.05
C ASN A 310 -31.56 -15.24 -4.40
N ILE A 311 -30.68 -14.39 -4.92
CA ILE A 311 -30.92 -13.63 -6.16
C ILE A 311 -30.20 -14.26 -7.36
N PHE A 312 -28.95 -14.67 -7.18
CA PHE A 312 -28.11 -15.28 -8.21
C PHE A 312 -28.03 -16.80 -7.99
N GLU A 313 -28.34 -17.57 -9.02
CA GLU A 313 -28.35 -19.04 -8.94
C GLU A 313 -26.96 -19.63 -8.69
N THR A 314 -25.90 -18.93 -9.13
CA THR A 314 -24.52 -19.38 -8.93
C THR A 314 -23.68 -18.22 -8.40
N CYS A 315 -23.14 -18.41 -7.19
CA CYS A 315 -22.16 -17.52 -6.57
C CYS A 315 -21.00 -18.32 -5.98
N LEU A 316 -19.79 -17.99 -6.42
CA LEU A 316 -18.53 -18.57 -5.97
C LEU A 316 -17.85 -17.63 -4.97
N VAL A 317 -17.32 -18.21 -3.90
CA VAL A 317 -16.53 -17.49 -2.88
C VAL A 317 -15.06 -17.79 -3.12
N LEU A 318 -14.28 -16.73 -3.32
CA LEU A 318 -12.84 -16.79 -3.51
C LEU A 318 -12.13 -16.14 -2.32
N ASP A 319 -11.25 -16.89 -1.69
CA ASP A 319 -10.43 -16.40 -0.58
C ASP A 319 -9.30 -15.51 -1.10
N VAL A 320 -9.07 -14.38 -0.44
CA VAL A 320 -7.96 -13.49 -0.77
C VAL A 320 -6.77 -13.86 0.10
N MET A 321 -5.65 -14.19 -0.54
CA MET A 321 -4.42 -14.54 0.15
C MET A 321 -3.93 -13.39 1.05
N LEU A 322 -3.65 -13.72 2.33
CA LEU A 322 -3.12 -12.81 3.36
C LEU A 322 -4.03 -11.62 3.70
N GLU A 323 -5.30 -11.64 3.31
CA GLU A 323 -6.28 -10.61 3.64
C GLU A 323 -7.56 -11.26 4.17
N ALA A 324 -8.30 -10.55 5.04
CA ALA A 324 -9.59 -11.07 5.53
C ALA A 324 -10.72 -10.87 4.51
N ASN A 325 -10.47 -10.09 3.45
CA ASN A 325 -11.42 -9.90 2.36
C ASN A 325 -11.68 -11.23 1.63
N LYS A 326 -12.91 -11.40 1.15
CA LYS A 326 -13.25 -12.43 0.16
C LYS A 326 -13.82 -11.76 -1.07
N ILE A 327 -13.66 -12.39 -2.23
CA ILE A 327 -14.34 -11.96 -3.46
C ILE A 327 -15.51 -12.90 -3.70
N LEU A 328 -16.71 -12.34 -3.72
CA LEU A 328 -17.93 -13.05 -4.10
C LEU A 328 -18.21 -12.82 -5.58
N VAL A 329 -18.20 -13.88 -6.38
CA VAL A 329 -18.43 -13.83 -7.83
C VAL A 329 -19.76 -14.48 -8.14
N CYS A 330 -20.74 -13.71 -8.59
CA CYS A 330 -22.07 -14.17 -8.93
C CYS A 330 -22.35 -14.03 -10.43
N TYR A 331 -22.76 -15.14 -11.05
CA TYR A 331 -23.07 -15.18 -12.47
C TYR A 331 -24.55 -14.89 -12.71
N LYS A 332 -24.87 -14.10 -13.74
CA LYS A 332 -26.28 -13.92 -14.13
C LYS A 332 -26.92 -15.25 -14.57
N ARG A 333 -26.15 -16.08 -15.27
CA ARG A 333 -26.54 -17.42 -15.71
C ARG A 333 -26.18 -18.47 -14.65
N LYS A 334 -26.93 -19.57 -14.66
CA LYS A 334 -26.56 -20.78 -13.91
C LYS A 334 -25.28 -21.39 -14.48
N ILE A 335 -24.39 -21.84 -13.60
CA ILE A 335 -23.23 -22.66 -13.93
C ILE A 335 -23.50 -24.09 -13.42
N ASP A 336 -23.42 -25.08 -14.30
CA ASP A 336 -23.85 -26.45 -13.98
C ASP A 336 -22.93 -27.16 -12.97
N ASN A 337 -21.64 -26.82 -12.96
CA ASN A 337 -20.66 -27.40 -12.06
C ASN A 337 -19.79 -26.29 -11.45
N GLU A 338 -20.18 -25.85 -10.24
CA GLU A 338 -19.50 -24.80 -9.50
C GLU A 338 -18.06 -25.18 -9.12
N ASP A 339 -17.82 -26.43 -8.75
CA ASP A 339 -16.48 -26.91 -8.37
C ASP A 339 -15.49 -26.84 -9.54
N LYS A 340 -15.95 -27.25 -10.74
CA LYS A 340 -15.15 -27.17 -11.96
C LYS A 340 -14.88 -25.72 -12.37
N GLU A 341 -15.87 -24.84 -12.22
CA GLU A 341 -15.67 -23.41 -12.51
C GLU A 341 -14.71 -22.78 -11.51
N LYS A 342 -14.78 -23.16 -10.22
CA LYS A 342 -13.84 -22.71 -9.20
C LYS A 342 -12.41 -23.19 -9.51
N GLU A 343 -12.22 -24.46 -9.86
CA GLU A 343 -10.89 -24.99 -10.24
C GLU A 343 -10.29 -24.24 -11.45
N LYS A 344 -11.14 -23.91 -12.43
CA LYS A 344 -10.74 -23.11 -13.59
C LYS A 344 -10.32 -21.70 -13.18
N ILE A 345 -11.06 -21.05 -12.29
CA ILE A 345 -10.72 -19.72 -11.75
C ILE A 345 -9.39 -19.78 -11.00
N ASP A 346 -9.18 -20.77 -10.14
CA ASP A 346 -7.95 -20.92 -9.37
C ASP A 346 -6.73 -21.05 -10.29
N LYS A 347 -6.84 -21.87 -11.35
CA LYS A 347 -5.81 -21.98 -12.41
C LYS A 347 -5.59 -20.66 -13.16
N ALA A 348 -6.66 -19.93 -13.47
CA ALA A 348 -6.56 -18.64 -14.14
C ALA A 348 -5.86 -17.59 -13.26
N ILE A 349 -6.16 -17.57 -11.95
CA ILE A 349 -5.53 -16.65 -10.99
C ILE A 349 -4.03 -16.89 -10.94
N GLU A 350 -3.56 -18.15 -10.92
CA GLU A 350 -2.12 -18.45 -10.95
C GLU A 350 -1.43 -17.90 -12.20
N ASN A 351 -2.04 -18.05 -13.38
CA ASN A 351 -1.50 -17.53 -14.63
C ASN A 351 -1.50 -15.99 -14.71
N ILE A 352 -2.54 -15.37 -14.16
CA ILE A 352 -2.72 -13.91 -14.11
C ILE A 352 -1.63 -13.23 -13.29
N LYS A 353 -1.19 -13.85 -12.18
CA LYS A 353 -0.09 -13.31 -11.35
C LYS A 353 1.16 -13.06 -12.19
N LEU A 354 1.46 -13.96 -13.11
CA LEU A 354 2.62 -13.87 -14.00
C LEU A 354 2.39 -12.84 -15.11
N GLN A 355 1.20 -12.82 -15.73
CA GLN A 355 0.94 -11.96 -16.90
C GLN A 355 0.85 -10.47 -16.57
N PHE A 356 0.24 -10.11 -15.44
CA PHE A 356 0.10 -8.70 -15.05
C PHE A 356 1.30 -8.17 -14.27
N ALA A 357 2.38 -8.98 -14.14
CA ALA A 357 3.54 -8.69 -13.31
C ALA A 357 3.14 -8.13 -11.92
N LEU A 358 2.04 -8.66 -11.37
CA LEU A 358 1.53 -8.22 -10.09
C LEU A 358 2.49 -8.76 -9.04
N ASP A 359 3.42 -7.91 -8.60
CA ASP A 359 4.25 -8.24 -7.46
C ASP A 359 3.35 -8.29 -6.23
N PHE A 360 2.95 -9.51 -5.86
CA PHE A 360 2.24 -9.76 -4.62
C PHE A 360 3.12 -9.45 -3.40
N TRP A 361 4.43 -9.36 -3.64
CA TRP A 361 5.47 -9.15 -2.66
C TRP A 361 6.22 -7.87 -2.99
N ASP A 362 5.76 -6.75 -2.45
CA ASP A 362 6.77 -5.84 -1.93
C ASP A 362 7.39 -6.61 -0.74
N LYS A 363 8.51 -7.31 -0.96
CA LYS A 363 9.27 -7.96 0.13
C LYS A 363 9.44 -6.91 1.23
N TYR A 364 8.71 -7.08 2.32
CA TYR A 364 8.66 -6.16 3.45
C TYR A 364 10.06 -5.86 3.98
#